data_AF-A0AB38YM80-F1
#
_entry.id   AF-A0AB38YM80-F1
#
_cell.length_a   1.000
_cell.length_b   1.000
_cell.length_c   1.000
_cell.angle_alpha   90.00
_cell.angle_beta   90.00
_cell.angle_gamma   90.00
#
_symmetry.space_group_name_H-M   'P 1'
#
loop_
_entity.id
_entity.type
_entity.pdbx_description
1 polymer ?
#
loop_
_entity_poly.entity_id
_entity_poly.type
_entity_poly.pdbx_seq_one_letter_code
_entity_poly.pdbx_strand_id
1 'polypeptide(L)'
;MIKKIIITCTLVCMIVMVSSVSLAKTIDRGQRGHHVSKVQTMLKHQGFLHDSIDGIYGHNTEQAVRKFQKSKGLPVDGRVGPATMNALEKMETRYGGHGTERNHNGVPNKYSKVLTMEASGYSSQDPGNGKYTATGSRLRKGLVSVDPKLIPLGTRLYIEGYGYAVADDVGGAIKGHRIDLAFDSRAEALQFGRQSVKVYIL
;
A
#
# COMPACT_ATOMS: atom_id res chain seq x y z
N MET A 1 -48.39 59.90 1.53
CA MET A 1 -47.32 59.44 2.46
C MET A 1 -47.10 57.94 2.24
N ILE A 2 -45.91 57.54 1.74
CA ILE A 2 -45.06 56.40 2.18
C ILE A 2 -45.83 55.11 2.56
N LYS A 3 -45.68 53.90 2.00
CA LYS A 3 -44.65 53.12 1.28
C LYS A 3 -45.35 51.78 0.94
N LYS A 4 -44.86 50.99 -0.02
CA LYS A 4 -44.27 49.65 0.21
C LYS A 4 -44.06 48.89 -1.11
N ILE A 5 -42.79 48.87 -1.48
CA ILE A 5 -42.15 48.00 -2.46
C ILE A 5 -42.26 46.55 -1.97
N ILE A 6 -42.89 45.68 -2.75
CA ILE A 6 -42.82 44.23 -2.57
C ILE A 6 -41.76 43.72 -3.54
N ILE A 7 -40.53 43.60 -3.06
CA ILE A 7 -39.50 42.77 -3.69
C ILE A 7 -39.55 41.44 -2.93
N THR A 8 -40.17 40.45 -3.55
CA THR A 8 -40.15 39.07 -3.06
C THR A 8 -38.73 38.51 -3.20
N CYS A 9 -38.06 38.48 -2.06
CA CYS A 9 -36.73 37.90 -1.83
C CYS A 9 -36.80 36.38 -2.01
N THR A 10 -36.41 35.86 -3.18
CA THR A 10 -36.08 34.44 -3.35
C THR A 10 -34.86 34.14 -2.51
N LEU A 11 -35.08 33.51 -1.37
CA LEU A 11 -34.07 33.03 -0.45
C LEU A 11 -33.21 31.97 -1.17
N VAL A 12 -32.13 32.42 -1.80
CA VAL A 12 -31.05 31.55 -2.27
C VAL A 12 -30.38 31.01 -1.02
N CYS A 13 -30.86 29.87 -0.55
CA CYS A 13 -30.20 29.08 0.47
C CYS A 13 -29.00 28.38 -0.18
N MET A 14 -27.98 29.17 -0.53
CA MET A 14 -26.62 28.67 -0.75
C MET A 14 -26.09 28.23 0.61
N ILE A 15 -26.53 27.04 1.04
CA ILE A 15 -25.75 26.24 1.98
C ILE A 15 -24.50 25.88 1.19
N VAL A 16 -23.48 26.71 1.31
CA VAL A 16 -22.12 26.35 0.97
C VAL A 16 -21.78 25.24 1.95
N MET A 17 -21.98 23.99 1.53
CA MET A 17 -21.37 22.85 2.18
C MET A 17 -19.87 23.07 2.03
N VAL A 18 -19.26 23.69 3.03
CA VAL A 18 -17.82 23.65 3.19
C VAL A 18 -17.51 22.21 3.61
N SER A 19 -17.48 21.31 2.63
CA SER A 19 -17.00 19.95 2.84
C SER A 19 -15.59 20.11 3.40
N SER A 20 -15.40 19.62 4.62
CA SER A 20 -14.08 19.55 5.22
C SER A 20 -13.22 18.68 4.31
N VAL A 21 -12.39 19.29 3.49
CA VAL A 21 -11.37 18.56 2.73
C VAL A 21 -10.40 18.04 3.77
N SER A 22 -10.63 16.81 4.23
CA SER A 22 -9.63 16.07 4.98
C SER A 22 -8.36 16.11 4.13
N LEU A 23 -7.27 16.67 4.67
CA LEU A 23 -5.98 16.74 3.98
C LEU A 23 -5.51 15.30 3.77
N ALA A 24 -5.92 14.69 2.66
CA ALA A 24 -5.53 13.34 2.34
C ALA A 24 -4.01 13.36 2.15
N LYS A 25 -3.30 12.67 3.06
CA LYS A 25 -1.85 12.58 3.04
C LYS A 25 -1.40 12.19 1.64
N THR A 26 -0.73 13.12 0.96
CA THR A 26 -0.30 13.01 -0.43
C THR A 26 1.21 12.83 -0.47
N ILE A 27 1.71 12.00 -1.39
CA ILE A 27 3.15 11.87 -1.62
C ILE A 27 3.52 12.68 -2.85
N ASP A 28 4.44 13.63 -2.71
CA ASP A 28 4.85 14.54 -3.77
C ASP A 28 6.34 14.90 -3.72
N ARG A 29 6.76 15.76 -4.63
CA ARG A 29 8.16 16.08 -4.90
C ARG A 29 8.88 16.62 -3.66
N GLY A 30 10.06 16.07 -3.41
CA GLY A 30 10.89 16.43 -2.24
C GLY A 30 10.63 15.56 -1.00
N GLN A 31 9.56 14.78 -0.97
CA GLN A 31 9.36 13.80 0.09
C GLN A 31 10.39 12.67 0.01
N ARG A 32 10.67 12.09 1.18
CA ARG A 32 11.68 11.03 1.35
C ARG A 32 11.21 9.96 2.30
N GLY A 33 11.73 8.76 2.12
CA GLY A 33 11.55 7.62 3.02
C GLY A 33 10.70 6.51 2.42
N HIS A 34 10.34 5.54 3.26
CA HIS A 34 9.78 4.26 2.81
C HIS A 34 8.49 4.36 2.00
N HIS A 35 7.62 5.34 2.31
CA HIS A 35 6.40 5.59 1.54
C HIS A 35 6.71 5.98 0.08
N VAL A 36 7.81 6.71 -0.16
CA VAL A 36 8.29 7.02 -1.50
C VAL A 36 8.90 5.77 -2.15
N SER A 37 9.74 5.03 -1.43
CA SER A 37 10.32 3.79 -1.95
C SER A 37 9.24 2.81 -2.41
N LYS A 38 8.14 2.70 -1.66
CA LYS A 38 6.99 1.88 -2.03
C LYS A 38 6.37 2.32 -3.35
N VAL A 39 6.10 3.61 -3.52
CA VAL A 39 5.59 4.18 -4.78
C VAL A 39 6.55 3.87 -5.93
N GLN A 40 7.85 4.09 -5.72
CA GLN A 40 8.88 3.81 -6.72
C GLN A 40 8.90 2.31 -7.09
N THR A 41 8.80 1.41 -6.13
CA THR A 41 8.68 -0.05 -6.36
C THR A 41 7.46 -0.37 -7.21
N MET A 42 6.27 0.12 -6.84
CA MET A 42 5.04 -0.14 -7.58
C MET A 42 5.09 0.42 -9.01
N LEU A 43 5.66 1.61 -9.20
CA LEU A 43 5.86 2.22 -10.52
C LEU A 43 6.86 1.44 -11.36
N LYS A 44 7.98 1.02 -10.76
CA LYS A 44 9.02 0.25 -11.44
C LYS A 44 8.51 -1.11 -11.90
N HIS A 45 7.78 -1.78 -11.04
CA HIS A 45 7.13 -3.04 -11.35
C HIS A 45 6.13 -2.94 -12.50
N GLN A 46 5.46 -1.80 -12.63
CA GLN A 46 4.53 -1.52 -13.71
C GLN A 46 5.21 -0.93 -14.97
N GLY A 47 6.54 -0.86 -14.99
CA GLY A 47 7.31 -0.33 -16.13
C GLY A 47 7.28 1.19 -16.28
N PHE A 48 6.79 1.93 -15.27
CA PHE A 48 6.74 3.39 -15.31
C PHE A 48 8.01 4.06 -14.79
N LEU A 49 8.77 3.38 -13.92
CA LEU A 49 10.04 3.89 -13.36
C LEU A 49 11.19 2.93 -13.69
N HIS A 50 12.29 3.45 -14.20
CA HIS A 50 13.47 2.64 -14.57
C HIS A 50 14.64 2.80 -13.60
N ASP A 51 14.69 3.93 -12.88
CA ASP A 51 15.77 4.26 -11.95
C ASP A 51 15.77 3.39 -10.69
N SER A 52 16.83 3.51 -9.90
CA SER A 52 16.93 2.90 -8.56
C SER A 52 15.83 3.38 -7.63
N ILE A 53 15.38 2.49 -6.73
CA ILE A 53 14.48 2.82 -5.64
C ILE A 53 15.32 3.43 -4.52
N ASP A 54 15.43 4.76 -4.51
CA ASP A 54 16.24 5.52 -3.56
C ASP A 54 15.41 6.11 -2.41
N GLY A 55 14.09 5.99 -2.47
CA GLY A 55 13.18 6.58 -1.50
C GLY A 55 13.12 8.10 -1.55
N ILE A 56 13.51 8.73 -2.65
CA ILE A 56 13.46 10.18 -2.86
C ILE A 56 12.48 10.50 -3.98
N TYR A 57 11.47 11.33 -3.70
CA TYR A 57 10.48 11.70 -4.70
C TYR A 57 11.05 12.82 -5.57
N GLY A 58 11.95 12.45 -6.49
CA GLY A 58 12.62 13.35 -7.41
C GLY A 58 11.83 13.59 -8.70
N HIS A 59 12.49 14.20 -9.69
CA HIS A 59 11.93 14.43 -11.02
C HIS A 59 11.42 13.14 -11.67
N ASN A 60 12.22 12.07 -11.61
CA ASN A 60 11.93 10.85 -12.34
C ASN A 60 10.74 10.08 -11.73
N THR A 61 10.61 10.11 -10.39
CA THR A 61 9.44 9.56 -9.70
C THR A 61 8.18 10.32 -10.05
N GLU A 62 8.22 11.66 -10.07
CA GLU A 62 7.08 12.48 -10.48
C GLU A 62 6.65 12.18 -11.93
N GLN A 63 7.61 12.08 -12.86
CA GLN A 63 7.34 11.73 -14.25
C GLN A 63 6.73 10.32 -14.37
N ALA A 64 7.23 9.35 -13.61
CA ALA A 64 6.67 8.01 -13.56
C ALA A 64 5.22 8.01 -13.03
N VAL A 65 4.92 8.79 -11.99
CA VAL A 65 3.55 8.95 -11.46
C VAL A 65 2.64 9.58 -12.51
N ARG A 66 3.07 10.65 -13.19
CA ARG A 66 2.29 11.28 -14.26
C ARG A 66 1.95 10.30 -15.39
N LYS A 67 2.93 9.50 -15.82
CA LYS A 67 2.72 8.45 -16.84
C LYS A 67 1.73 7.39 -16.36
N PHE A 68 1.88 6.93 -15.11
CA PHE A 68 0.97 5.98 -14.50
C PHE A 68 -0.47 6.55 -14.42
N GLN A 69 -0.65 7.76 -13.87
CA GLN A 69 -1.94 8.43 -13.76
C GLN A 69 -2.63 8.54 -15.13
N LYS A 70 -1.89 8.98 -16.15
CA LYS A 70 -2.38 9.04 -17.54
C LYS A 70 -2.85 7.66 -18.03
N SER A 71 -2.07 6.60 -17.78
CA SER A 71 -2.44 5.23 -18.19
C SER A 71 -3.68 4.68 -17.49
N LYS A 72 -4.05 5.23 -16.33
CA LYS A 72 -5.20 4.79 -15.53
C LYS A 72 -6.40 5.74 -15.63
N GLY A 73 -6.33 6.79 -16.44
CA GLY A 73 -7.39 7.79 -16.56
C GLY A 73 -7.59 8.61 -15.28
N LEU A 74 -6.54 8.78 -14.47
CA LEU A 74 -6.56 9.59 -13.25
C LEU A 74 -6.14 11.04 -13.56
N PRO A 75 -6.47 12.02 -12.69
CA PRO A 75 -5.90 13.36 -12.76
C PRO A 75 -4.37 13.30 -12.81
N VAL A 76 -3.77 13.98 -13.80
CA VAL A 76 -2.32 13.93 -14.07
C VAL A 76 -1.62 15.10 -13.36
N ASP A 77 -1.66 15.08 -12.04
CA ASP A 77 -1.07 16.10 -11.18
C ASP A 77 0.36 15.76 -10.71
N GLY A 78 0.82 14.52 -10.94
CA GLY A 78 2.12 14.04 -10.49
C GLY A 78 2.23 13.84 -8.98
N ARG A 79 1.12 13.85 -8.24
CA ARG A 79 1.05 13.59 -6.80
C ARG A 79 0.38 12.26 -6.54
N VAL A 80 0.88 11.50 -5.57
CA VAL A 80 0.24 10.25 -5.16
C VAL A 80 -0.77 10.54 -4.06
N GLY A 81 -2.00 10.86 -4.47
CA GLY A 81 -3.16 10.90 -3.59
C GLY A 81 -3.82 9.53 -3.42
N PRO A 82 -4.91 9.42 -2.62
CA PRO A 82 -5.59 8.14 -2.35
C PRO A 82 -6.01 7.38 -3.62
N ALA A 83 -6.51 8.07 -4.65
CA ALA A 83 -6.90 7.43 -5.90
C ALA A 83 -5.71 6.81 -6.64
N THR A 84 -4.58 7.53 -6.72
CA THR A 84 -3.34 7.04 -7.33
C THR A 84 -2.76 5.88 -6.54
N MET A 85 -2.74 5.99 -5.20
CA MET A 85 -2.24 4.92 -4.32
C MET A 85 -3.07 3.65 -4.48
N ASN A 86 -4.40 3.76 -4.41
CA ASN A 86 -5.30 2.62 -4.61
C ASN A 86 -5.10 1.95 -5.97
N ALA A 87 -4.87 2.74 -7.03
CA ALA A 87 -4.61 2.20 -8.36
C ALA A 87 -3.25 1.48 -8.43
N LEU A 88 -2.21 1.99 -7.77
CA LEU A 88 -0.89 1.33 -7.69
C LEU A 88 -1.01 -0.02 -6.94
N GLU A 89 -1.67 -0.01 -5.78
CA GLU A 89 -1.86 -1.19 -4.92
C GLU A 89 -2.72 -2.28 -5.57
N LYS A 90 -3.79 -1.89 -6.28
CA LYS A 90 -4.64 -2.85 -7.00
C LYS A 90 -3.86 -3.60 -8.08
N MET A 91 -2.85 -2.97 -8.68
CA MET A 91 -2.01 -3.62 -9.68
C MET A 91 -0.98 -4.56 -9.05
N GLU A 92 -0.43 -4.20 -7.89
CA GLU A 92 0.48 -5.05 -7.12
C GLU A 92 -0.18 -6.39 -6.74
N THR A 93 -1.42 -6.36 -6.26
CA THR A 93 -2.19 -7.59 -5.95
C THR A 93 -2.43 -8.50 -7.16
N ARG A 94 -2.56 -7.92 -8.38
CA ARG A 94 -2.73 -8.70 -9.62
C ARG A 94 -1.44 -9.36 -10.09
N TYR A 95 -0.29 -8.69 -9.92
CA TYR A 95 1.00 -9.23 -10.29
C TYR A 95 1.60 -10.21 -9.27
N GLY A 96 1.13 -10.18 -8.01
CA GLY A 96 1.39 -11.24 -7.05
C GLY A 96 0.81 -12.60 -7.47
N GLY A 97 -0.21 -12.65 -8.34
CA GLY A 97 -0.97 -13.88 -8.60
C GLY A 97 -0.70 -14.63 -9.91
N HIS A 98 -0.11 -14.01 -10.94
CA HIS A 98 -0.38 -14.48 -12.32
C HIS A 98 0.84 -14.61 -13.28
N GLY A 99 2.09 -14.55 -12.81
CA GLY A 99 3.23 -14.47 -13.76
C GLY A 99 4.54 -15.15 -13.37
N THR A 100 4.61 -15.89 -12.26
CA THR A 100 5.81 -16.70 -11.96
C THR A 100 5.48 -18.16 -12.22
N GLU A 101 6.24 -18.84 -13.07
CA GLU A 101 6.20 -20.30 -13.16
C GLU A 101 6.26 -20.88 -11.74
N ARG A 102 5.31 -21.76 -11.42
CA ARG A 102 5.21 -22.43 -10.12
C ARG A 102 5.64 -23.87 -10.29
N ASN A 103 6.20 -24.47 -9.26
CA ASN A 103 6.39 -25.91 -9.23
C ASN A 103 5.07 -26.62 -8.90
N HIS A 104 5.09 -27.96 -8.93
CA HIS A 104 3.94 -28.80 -8.59
C HIS A 104 3.36 -28.53 -7.18
N ASN A 105 4.13 -27.89 -6.30
CA ASN A 105 3.75 -27.58 -4.92
C ASN A 105 3.27 -26.12 -4.75
N GLY A 106 3.09 -25.38 -5.85
CA GLY A 106 2.60 -24.01 -5.83
C GLY A 106 3.62 -22.95 -5.42
N VAL A 107 4.88 -23.34 -5.18
CA VAL A 107 5.98 -22.42 -4.82
C VAL A 107 6.55 -21.78 -6.11
N PRO A 108 6.95 -20.49 -6.08
CA PRO A 108 7.60 -19.85 -7.23
C PRO A 108 8.92 -20.53 -7.63
N ASN A 109 9.13 -20.73 -8.93
CA ASN A 109 10.38 -21.30 -9.47
C ASN A 109 11.57 -20.33 -9.45
N LYS A 110 11.31 -19.03 -9.26
CA LYS A 110 12.33 -17.98 -9.19
C LYS A 110 12.24 -17.24 -7.86
N TYR A 111 13.32 -17.33 -7.10
CA TYR A 111 13.54 -16.61 -5.85
C TYR A 111 15.05 -16.43 -5.63
N SER A 112 15.43 -15.45 -4.82
CA SER A 112 16.82 -15.13 -4.49
C SER A 112 17.28 -15.73 -3.15
N LYS A 113 16.34 -15.99 -2.23
CA LYS A 113 16.64 -16.51 -0.89
C LYS A 113 15.41 -17.18 -0.28
N VAL A 114 15.63 -18.17 0.58
CA VAL A 114 14.59 -18.76 1.45
C VAL A 114 14.97 -18.54 2.90
N LEU A 115 14.02 -18.11 3.72
CA LEU A 115 14.16 -17.91 5.15
C LEU A 115 13.12 -18.76 5.89
N THR A 116 13.50 -19.40 6.98
CA THR A 116 12.54 -19.94 7.96
C THR A 116 12.25 -18.85 8.98
N MET A 117 10.97 -18.53 9.18
CA MET A 117 10.55 -17.41 10.03
C MET A 117 9.41 -17.82 10.97
N GLU A 118 9.42 -17.27 12.18
CA GLU A 118 8.32 -17.37 13.13
C GLU A 118 7.22 -16.38 12.72
N ALA A 119 6.12 -16.89 12.19
CA ALA A 119 4.99 -16.11 11.72
C ALA A 119 3.87 -16.01 12.74
N SER A 120 3.23 -14.83 12.81
CA SER A 120 1.93 -14.61 13.43
C SER A 120 0.95 -13.99 12.43
N GLY A 121 -0.34 -13.99 12.76
CA GLY A 121 -1.36 -13.27 12.01
C GLY A 121 -1.91 -12.07 12.77
N TYR A 122 -2.21 -10.99 12.06
CA TYR A 122 -2.91 -9.82 12.58
C TYR A 122 -3.85 -9.23 11.53
N SER A 123 -4.76 -8.37 11.95
CA SER A 123 -5.77 -7.74 11.12
C SER A 123 -6.07 -6.32 11.61
N SER A 124 -6.76 -5.54 10.79
CA SER A 124 -7.29 -4.23 11.20
C SER A 124 -8.47 -4.33 12.17
N GLN A 125 -9.00 -5.53 12.41
CA GLN A 125 -10.11 -5.79 13.32
C GLN A 125 -9.61 -6.13 14.75
N ASP A 126 -8.30 -6.29 14.93
CA ASP A 126 -7.74 -6.54 16.25
C ASP A 126 -7.76 -5.26 17.12
N PRO A 127 -8.11 -5.38 18.43
CA PRO A 127 -8.10 -4.24 19.33
C PRO A 127 -6.73 -3.55 19.35
N GLY A 128 -6.73 -2.22 19.16
CA GLY A 128 -5.51 -1.41 19.15
C GLY A 128 -4.83 -1.27 17.78
N ASN A 129 -5.29 -2.01 16.75
CA ASN A 129 -4.72 -1.90 15.41
C ASN A 129 -5.38 -0.78 14.59
N GLY A 130 -4.55 -0.06 13.83
CA GLY A 130 -5.01 0.90 12.84
C GLY A 130 -5.52 0.24 11.57
N LYS A 131 -6.21 1.01 10.73
CA LYS A 131 -6.63 0.56 9.39
C LYS A 131 -5.50 0.62 8.35
N TYR A 132 -4.35 1.17 8.73
CA TYR A 132 -3.25 1.45 7.82
C TYR A 132 -1.90 0.95 8.34
N THR A 133 -1.03 0.47 7.44
CA THR A 133 0.36 0.05 7.73
C THR A 133 1.29 1.27 7.89
N ALA A 134 2.51 1.07 8.41
CA ALA A 134 3.49 2.16 8.57
C ALA A 134 3.84 2.88 7.25
N THR A 135 3.72 2.21 6.10
CA THR A 135 3.96 2.81 4.78
C THR A 135 2.74 3.55 4.21
N GLY A 136 1.58 3.47 4.87
CA GLY A 136 0.32 4.08 4.44
C GLY A 136 -0.64 3.12 3.73
N SER A 137 -0.26 1.84 3.61
CA SER A 137 -1.07 0.68 3.22
C SER A 137 -2.45 0.64 3.83
N ARG A 138 -3.58 0.57 3.11
CA ARG A 138 -4.78 0.01 3.78
C ARG A 138 -4.48 -1.45 4.13
N LEU A 139 -4.53 -1.76 5.42
CA LEU A 139 -4.23 -3.10 5.96
C LEU A 139 -5.20 -4.12 5.36
N ARG A 140 -4.64 -5.17 4.74
CA ARG A 140 -5.34 -6.28 4.09
C ARG A 140 -4.38 -7.47 3.91
N LYS A 141 -4.91 -8.63 3.54
CA LYS A 141 -4.10 -9.78 3.12
C LYS A 141 -3.17 -9.42 1.96
N GLY A 142 -1.94 -9.93 2.02
CA GLY A 142 -0.85 -9.65 1.07
C GLY A 142 0.16 -8.61 1.56
N LEU A 143 -0.02 -8.04 2.75
CA LEU A 143 0.95 -7.15 3.40
C LEU A 143 1.52 -7.84 4.63
N VAL A 144 2.81 -7.62 4.91
CA VAL A 144 3.46 -8.21 6.08
C VAL A 144 4.36 -7.22 6.81
N SER A 145 4.44 -7.39 8.13
CA SER A 145 5.40 -6.69 8.98
C SER A 145 6.69 -7.50 9.05
N VAL A 146 7.84 -6.85 8.85
CA VAL A 146 9.17 -7.50 8.87
C VAL A 146 10.18 -6.71 9.69
N ASP A 147 11.36 -7.29 9.92
CA ASP A 147 12.56 -6.55 10.29
C ASP A 147 13.27 -6.02 9.02
N PRO A 148 13.30 -4.69 8.77
CA PRO A 148 13.91 -4.12 7.57
C PRO A 148 15.40 -4.41 7.40
N LYS A 149 16.12 -4.77 8.47
CA LYS A 149 17.53 -5.15 8.40
C LYS A 149 17.72 -6.52 7.75
N LEU A 150 16.72 -7.39 7.87
CA LEU A 150 16.74 -8.74 7.30
C LEU A 150 16.00 -8.81 5.96
N ILE A 151 14.82 -8.19 5.88
CA ILE A 151 13.98 -8.10 4.69
C ILE A 151 13.66 -6.63 4.45
N PRO A 152 14.28 -5.96 3.47
CA PRO A 152 13.97 -4.58 3.15
C PRO A 152 12.48 -4.36 2.87
N LEU A 153 11.94 -3.20 3.27
CA LEU A 153 10.57 -2.85 2.92
C LEU A 153 10.41 -2.73 1.39
N GLY A 154 9.26 -3.13 0.87
CA GLY A 154 8.96 -3.27 -0.55
C GLY A 154 9.39 -4.61 -1.16
N THR A 155 10.13 -5.45 -0.43
CA THR A 155 10.50 -6.78 -0.91
C THR A 155 9.27 -7.65 -1.14
N ARG A 156 9.23 -8.32 -2.30
CA ARG A 156 8.20 -9.30 -2.64
C ARG A 156 8.52 -10.66 -2.04
N LEU A 157 7.49 -11.30 -1.52
CA LEU A 157 7.60 -12.55 -0.80
C LEU A 157 6.60 -13.56 -1.36
N TYR A 158 6.96 -14.83 -1.27
CA TYR A 158 5.98 -15.92 -1.20
C TYR A 158 6.14 -16.63 0.14
N ILE A 159 5.03 -16.83 0.84
CA ILE A 159 5.01 -17.38 2.19
C ILE A 159 4.17 -18.65 2.15
N GLU A 160 4.78 -19.79 2.46
CA GLU A 160 4.06 -21.07 2.48
C GLU A 160 2.84 -21.00 3.42
N GLY A 161 1.70 -21.51 2.97
CA GLY A 161 0.43 -21.47 3.72
C GLY A 161 -0.29 -20.11 3.71
N TYR A 162 0.32 -19.04 3.20
CA TYR A 162 -0.28 -17.70 3.16
C TYR A 162 -0.43 -17.14 1.74
N GLY A 163 0.60 -17.33 0.90
CA GLY A 163 0.67 -16.87 -0.48
C GLY A 163 1.63 -15.69 -0.67
N TYR A 164 1.41 -14.92 -1.73
CA TYR A 164 2.26 -13.79 -2.08
C TYR A 164 2.02 -12.60 -1.17
N ALA A 165 3.10 -11.92 -0.83
CA ALA A 165 3.04 -10.76 0.04
C ALA A 165 4.12 -9.72 -0.26
N VAL A 166 4.00 -8.56 0.37
CA VAL A 166 4.95 -7.46 0.31
C VAL A 166 5.33 -7.04 1.72
N ALA A 167 6.64 -6.93 1.96
CA ALA A 167 7.18 -6.35 3.19
C ALA A 167 6.78 -4.88 3.30
N ASP A 168 5.69 -4.59 3.98
CA ASP A 168 5.02 -3.29 3.90
C ASP A 168 4.87 -2.60 5.25
N ASP A 169 5.32 -3.25 6.31
CA ASP A 169 5.19 -2.71 7.65
C ASP A 169 6.35 -3.11 8.55
N VAL A 170 6.45 -2.43 9.69
CA VAL A 170 7.38 -2.75 10.76
C VAL A 170 6.62 -2.84 12.07
N GLY A 171 6.95 -3.84 12.89
CA GLY A 171 6.43 -3.94 14.24
C GLY A 171 7.55 -3.77 15.27
N GLY A 172 7.24 -3.16 16.41
CA GLY A 172 8.20 -3.04 17.52
C GLY A 172 8.75 -4.41 17.97
N ALA A 173 7.89 -5.42 17.99
CA ALA A 173 8.23 -6.81 18.35
C ALA A 173 8.69 -7.69 17.17
N ILE A 174 8.62 -7.18 15.94
CA ILE A 174 9.00 -7.89 14.72
C ILE A 174 10.46 -7.57 14.41
N LYS A 175 11.34 -8.43 14.95
CA LYS A 175 12.81 -8.32 14.88
C LYS A 175 13.41 -9.67 14.50
N GLY A 176 14.48 -9.64 13.71
CA GLY A 176 15.13 -10.85 13.20
C GLY A 176 14.20 -11.70 12.35
N HIS A 177 14.19 -13.01 12.61
CA HIS A 177 13.42 -14.01 11.84
C HIS A 177 11.94 -14.09 12.27
N ARG A 178 11.33 -12.94 12.60
CA ARG A 178 9.89 -12.81 12.90
C ARG A 178 9.19 -12.09 11.76
N ILE A 179 7.97 -12.52 11.48
CA ILE A 179 7.12 -11.93 10.44
C ILE A 179 5.67 -11.89 10.91
N ASP A 180 4.95 -10.80 10.67
CA ASP A 180 3.53 -10.69 11.01
C ASP A 180 2.71 -10.56 9.74
N LEU A 181 1.75 -11.46 9.54
CA LEU A 181 0.99 -11.59 8.31
C LEU A 181 -0.35 -10.87 8.45
N ALA A 182 -0.63 -9.91 7.58
CA ALA A 182 -1.91 -9.21 7.62
C ALA A 182 -3.03 -10.12 7.07
N PHE A 183 -4.19 -10.10 7.70
CA PHE A 183 -5.40 -10.80 7.24
C PHE A 183 -6.54 -9.81 7.08
N ASP A 184 -7.53 -10.17 6.26
CA ASP A 184 -8.70 -9.33 6.04
C ASP A 184 -9.66 -9.38 7.25
N SER A 185 -9.58 -10.44 8.06
CA SER A 185 -10.35 -10.58 9.29
C SER A 185 -9.54 -11.09 10.49
N ARG A 186 -10.01 -10.75 11.69
CA ARG A 186 -9.46 -11.26 12.96
C ARG A 186 -9.64 -12.78 13.06
N ALA A 187 -10.74 -13.31 12.54
CA ALA A 187 -11.01 -14.76 12.58
C ALA A 187 -9.95 -15.56 11.80
N GLU A 188 -9.61 -15.12 10.58
CA GLU A 188 -8.55 -15.73 9.78
C GLU A 188 -7.18 -15.62 10.45
N ALA A 189 -6.86 -14.46 11.04
CA ALA A 189 -5.61 -14.26 11.76
C ALA A 189 -5.48 -15.23 12.96
N LEU A 190 -6.56 -15.41 13.73
CA LEU A 190 -6.61 -16.35 14.85
C LEU A 190 -6.52 -17.80 14.38
N GLN A 191 -7.17 -18.15 13.27
CA GLN A 191 -7.11 -19.49 12.69
C GLN A 191 -5.72 -19.83 12.19
N PHE A 192 -5.00 -18.87 11.61
CA PHE A 192 -3.61 -19.06 11.18
C PHE A 192 -2.67 -19.31 12.38
N GLY A 193 -2.90 -18.62 13.50
CA GLY A 193 -2.12 -18.80 14.73
C GLY A 193 -0.66 -18.39 14.59
N ARG A 194 0.20 -18.91 15.48
CA ARG A 194 1.65 -18.76 15.39
C ARG A 194 2.28 -20.06 14.89
N GLN A 195 3.15 -19.96 13.89
CA GLN A 195 3.79 -21.12 13.31
C GLN A 195 5.09 -20.73 12.59
N SER A 196 5.99 -21.69 12.44
CA SER A 196 7.19 -21.52 11.62
C SER A 196 6.83 -21.71 10.14
N VAL A 197 7.23 -20.77 9.28
CA VAL A 197 6.93 -20.80 7.84
C VAL A 197 8.19 -20.60 7.01
N LYS A 198 8.18 -21.09 5.77
CA LYS A 198 9.19 -20.73 4.77
C LYS A 198 8.75 -19.48 4.00
N VAL A 199 9.67 -18.53 3.90
CA VAL A 199 9.52 -17.25 3.22
C VAL A 199 10.53 -17.18 2.08
N TYR A 200 10.03 -17.07 0.86
CA TYR A 200 10.81 -16.97 -0.37
C TYR A 200 10.91 -15.51 -0.78
N ILE A 201 12.13 -14.99 -0.91
CA ILE A 201 12.42 -13.63 -1.37
C ILE A 201 12.43 -13.63 -2.90
N LEU A 202 11.53 -12.88 -3.53
CA LEU A 202 11.32 -12.90 -4.99
C LEU A 202 12.13 -11.85 -5.74
#